data_AF-A0A9D1K7Y0-F1
#
_entry.id   AF-A0A9D1K7Y0-F1
#
_cell.length_a   1.000
_cell.length_b   1.000
_cell.length_c   1.000
_cell.angle_alpha   90.00
_cell.angle_beta   90.00
_cell.angle_gamma   90.00
#
_symmetry.space_group_name_H-M   'P 1'
#
loop_
_entity.id
_entity.type
_entity.pdbx_description
1 polymer ?
#
loop_
_entity_poly.entity_id
_entity_poly.type
_entity_poly.pdbx_seq_one_letter_code
_entity_poly.pdbx_strand_id
1 'polypeptide(L)'
;MAKKAKRKASAPPMGYNARKKKSKHRPLTQKEKRLILIGIGVLVLAAILFAIFYDDGSLPMRGEDVVTEGAQQMLSYAIDPETGERAAEPSESEVAVLNTNWLITNFGSSSKPKYYKLAEISVPDGFYRRQDTNKSNQETDFWFYPEDESTGTVNFVYFSGSTEKYHEIPNDTSAMVSAYNESCEVSEVFNGPIGGKDAYYYYYSASNTNQETGVVEYSQSFNCYFQGPRDSTIVMLLTVSGDSEDIYLSEEELLAQAEIFAACIHLDEEA
;
A
#
# COMPACT_ATOMS: atom_id res chain seq x y z
N MET A 1 -48.55 -63.58 60.78
CA MET A 1 -47.17 -63.11 60.54
C MET A 1 -46.44 -64.13 59.67
N ALA A 2 -45.98 -63.76 58.48
CA ALA A 2 -44.89 -64.41 57.74
C ALA A 2 -44.49 -63.48 56.58
N LYS A 3 -43.43 -62.69 56.79
CA LYS A 3 -42.87 -61.77 55.79
C LYS A 3 -42.25 -62.57 54.63
N LYS A 4 -42.77 -62.43 53.40
CA LYS A 4 -42.03 -62.83 52.20
C LYS A 4 -41.08 -61.69 51.80
N ALA A 5 -39.79 -61.97 51.91
CA ALA A 5 -38.70 -61.03 51.67
C ALA A 5 -38.68 -60.52 50.23
N LYS A 6 -38.49 -59.19 50.07
CA LYS A 6 -38.15 -58.56 48.80
C LYS A 6 -36.86 -59.18 48.25
N ARG A 7 -36.91 -59.80 47.06
CA ARG A 7 -35.70 -60.14 46.30
C ARG A 7 -34.95 -58.84 46.00
N LYS A 8 -33.79 -58.65 46.62
CA LYS A 8 -32.85 -57.58 46.29
C LYS A 8 -32.42 -57.78 44.84
N ALA A 9 -32.56 -56.74 44.01
CA ALA A 9 -31.96 -56.72 42.69
C ALA A 9 -30.45 -56.94 42.87
N SER A 10 -29.92 -58.02 42.30
CA SER A 10 -28.48 -58.24 42.28
C SER A 10 -27.86 -57.12 41.45
N ALA A 11 -26.98 -56.33 42.07
CA ALA A 11 -26.12 -55.41 41.34
C ALA A 11 -25.35 -56.22 40.26
N PRO A 12 -25.27 -55.75 39.01
CA PRO A 12 -24.53 -56.47 37.98
C PRO A 12 -23.05 -56.56 38.40
N PRO A 13 -22.37 -57.68 38.11
CA PRO A 13 -20.99 -57.88 38.53
C PRO A 13 -20.08 -56.79 37.95
N MET A 14 -19.16 -56.33 38.80
CA MET A 14 -18.11 -55.37 38.45
C MET A 14 -17.27 -56.00 37.33
N GLY A 15 -17.46 -55.51 36.10
CA GLY A 15 -16.92 -56.12 34.87
C GLY A 15 -17.90 -56.23 33.71
N TYR A 16 -19.20 -55.91 33.89
CA TYR A 16 -20.12 -55.78 32.76
C TYR A 16 -19.84 -54.48 31.98
N ASN A 17 -18.82 -54.52 31.12
CA ASN A 17 -18.70 -53.57 30.02
C ASN A 17 -19.83 -53.89 29.04
N ALA A 18 -20.97 -53.20 29.17
CA ALA A 18 -21.96 -53.13 28.12
C ALA A 18 -21.22 -52.60 26.89
N ARG A 19 -20.78 -53.51 26.02
CA ARG A 19 -20.13 -53.22 24.75
C ARG A 19 -21.03 -52.19 24.08
N LYS A 20 -20.61 -50.90 24.06
CA LYS A 20 -21.38 -49.83 23.43
C LYS A 20 -21.70 -50.33 22.02
N LYS A 21 -22.95 -50.74 21.78
CA LYS A 21 -23.38 -51.18 20.45
C LYS A 21 -23.09 -49.99 19.57
N LYS A 22 -22.10 -50.11 18.68
CA LYS A 22 -21.87 -49.14 17.61
C LYS A 22 -23.23 -48.95 16.95
N SER A 23 -23.80 -47.76 17.06
CA SER A 23 -25.08 -47.45 16.43
C SER A 23 -24.89 -47.74 14.95
N LYS A 24 -25.57 -48.77 14.42
CA LYS A 24 -25.57 -49.00 12.98
C LYS A 24 -26.22 -47.76 12.38
N HIS A 25 -25.45 -46.94 11.68
CA HIS A 25 -26.00 -45.78 10.98
C HIS A 25 -27.18 -46.25 10.13
N ARG A 26 -28.33 -45.61 10.32
CA ARG A 26 -29.52 -45.91 9.52
C ARG A 26 -29.17 -45.60 8.06
N PRO A 27 -29.48 -46.50 7.11
CA PRO A 27 -29.26 -46.20 5.70
C PRO A 27 -30.08 -44.95 5.31
N LEU A 28 -29.40 -43.96 4.73
CA LEU A 28 -30.01 -42.72 4.25
C LEU A 28 -31.19 -43.02 3.33
N THR A 29 -32.33 -42.42 3.62
CA THR A 29 -33.52 -42.47 2.79
C THR A 29 -33.29 -41.76 1.45
N GLN A 30 -34.03 -42.12 0.41
CA GLN A 30 -33.89 -41.46 -0.90
C GLN A 30 -34.11 -39.94 -0.84
N LYS A 31 -34.97 -39.46 0.06
CA LYS A 31 -35.20 -38.03 0.28
C LYS A 31 -33.98 -37.33 0.88
N GLU A 32 -33.35 -37.94 1.89
CA GLU A 32 -32.11 -37.42 2.49
C GLU A 32 -30.95 -37.41 1.48
N LYS A 33 -30.83 -38.45 0.66
CA LYS A 33 -29.83 -38.48 -0.43
C LYS A 33 -30.04 -37.34 -1.43
N ARG A 34 -31.29 -37.08 -1.84
CA ARG A 34 -31.61 -35.96 -2.76
C ARG A 34 -31.30 -34.60 -2.13
N LEU A 35 -31.64 -34.40 -0.84
CA LEU A 35 -31.33 -33.17 -0.11
C LEU A 35 -29.83 -32.92 -0.01
N ILE A 36 -29.02 -33.94 0.29
CA ILE A 36 -27.56 -33.84 0.31
C ILE A 36 -27.03 -33.46 -1.07
N LEU A 37 -27.55 -34.09 -2.14
CA LEU A 37 -27.12 -33.84 -3.50
C LEU A 37 -27.46 -32.42 -3.97
N ILE A 38 -28.63 -31.91 -3.61
CA ILE A 38 -29.02 -30.51 -3.83
C ILE A 38 -28.10 -29.56 -3.04
N GLY A 39 -27.82 -29.86 -1.78
CA GLY A 39 -26.91 -29.05 -0.95
C GLY A 39 -25.51 -28.95 -1.54
N ILE A 40 -24.95 -30.06 -2.04
CA ILE A 40 -23.67 -30.06 -2.77
C ILE A 40 -23.78 -29.23 -4.04
N GLY A 41 -24.86 -29.37 -4.81
CA GLY A 41 -25.09 -28.59 -6.03
C GLY A 41 -25.13 -27.07 -5.78
N VAL A 42 -25.79 -26.64 -4.69
CA VAL A 42 -25.83 -25.23 -4.28
C VAL A 42 -24.44 -24.73 -3.87
N LEU A 43 -23.66 -25.52 -3.12
CA LEU A 43 -22.30 -25.14 -2.74
C LEU A 43 -21.36 -25.02 -3.95
N VAL A 44 -21.46 -25.94 -4.91
CA VAL A 44 -20.68 -25.88 -6.15
C VAL A 44 -21.07 -24.64 -6.96
N LEU A 45 -22.37 -24.36 -7.09
CA LEU A 45 -22.84 -23.16 -7.77
C LEU A 45 -22.35 -21.88 -7.07
N ALA A 46 -22.42 -21.83 -5.74
CA ALA A 46 -21.90 -20.70 -4.96
C ALA A 46 -20.38 -20.52 -5.18
N ALA A 47 -19.60 -21.59 -5.21
CA ALA A 47 -18.17 -21.52 -5.49
C ALA A 47 -17.86 -21.05 -6.93
N ILE A 48 -18.67 -21.47 -7.92
CA ILE A 48 -18.54 -21.01 -9.31
C ILE A 48 -18.90 -19.52 -9.42
N LEU A 49 -20.01 -19.11 -8.81
CA LEU A 49 -20.42 -17.70 -8.79
C LEU A 49 -19.37 -16.84 -8.07
N PHE A 50 -18.83 -17.33 -6.95
CA PHE A 50 -17.71 -16.67 -6.29
C PHE A 50 -16.51 -16.60 -7.23
N ALA A 51 -16.08 -17.67 -7.88
CA ALA A 51 -14.94 -17.61 -8.80
C ALA A 51 -15.14 -16.67 -10.02
N ILE A 52 -16.38 -16.46 -10.47
CA ILE A 52 -16.70 -15.60 -11.62
C ILE A 52 -16.87 -14.14 -11.22
N PHE A 53 -17.51 -13.88 -10.07
CA PHE A 53 -17.86 -12.53 -9.61
C PHE A 53 -16.98 -12.02 -8.47
N TYR A 54 -16.01 -12.81 -8.01
CA TYR A 54 -15.03 -12.37 -7.02
C TYR A 54 -14.04 -11.43 -7.70
N ASP A 55 -14.27 -10.15 -7.47
CA ASP A 55 -13.31 -9.10 -7.71
C ASP A 55 -12.62 -8.81 -6.38
N ASP A 56 -11.33 -9.14 -6.28
CA ASP A 56 -10.52 -8.76 -5.12
C ASP A 56 -10.07 -7.30 -5.17
N GLY A 57 -10.44 -6.58 -6.23
CA GLY A 57 -10.05 -5.23 -6.58
C GLY A 57 -8.64 -5.13 -7.14
N SER A 58 -8.02 -6.25 -7.55
CA SER A 58 -6.75 -6.20 -8.27
C SER A 58 -6.97 -5.70 -9.70
N LEU A 59 -6.04 -4.88 -10.17
CA LEU A 59 -6.11 -4.30 -11.49
C LEU A 59 -5.92 -5.40 -12.55
N PRO A 60 -6.78 -5.45 -13.58
CA PRO A 60 -6.68 -6.46 -14.61
C PRO A 60 -5.39 -6.29 -15.42
N MET A 61 -4.74 -7.41 -15.72
CA MET A 61 -3.54 -7.47 -16.54
C MET A 61 -3.91 -7.83 -17.99
N ARG A 62 -3.36 -7.09 -18.96
CA ARG A 62 -3.44 -7.44 -20.38
C ARG A 62 -2.04 -7.74 -20.91
N GLY A 63 -1.67 -9.01 -20.87
CA GLY A 63 -0.28 -9.40 -21.13
C GLY A 63 0.58 -9.09 -19.90
N GLU A 64 1.60 -8.26 -20.08
CA GLU A 64 2.49 -7.82 -19.01
C GLU A 64 2.10 -6.45 -18.43
N ASP A 65 1.11 -5.78 -19.01
CA ASP A 65 0.72 -4.42 -18.65
C ASP A 65 -0.54 -4.36 -17.77
N VAL A 66 -0.53 -3.48 -16.77
CA VAL A 66 -1.69 -3.14 -15.95
C VAL A 66 -2.65 -2.28 -16.79
N VAL A 67 -3.94 -2.63 -16.79
CA VAL A 67 -4.97 -1.84 -17.44
C VAL A 67 -5.46 -0.75 -16.47
N THR A 68 -5.28 0.50 -16.84
CA THR A 68 -5.78 1.67 -16.11
C THR A 68 -6.98 2.29 -16.85
N GLU A 69 -7.91 2.89 -16.11
CA GLU A 69 -9.03 3.63 -16.72
C GLU A 69 -8.62 5.08 -16.96
N GLY A 70 -8.82 5.58 -18.18
CA GLY A 70 -8.90 7.02 -18.46
C GLY A 70 -7.76 7.85 -17.88
N ALA A 71 -6.54 7.65 -18.37
CA ALA A 71 -5.44 8.55 -18.10
C ALA A 71 -5.86 10.02 -18.39
N GLN A 72 -5.98 10.85 -17.35
CA GLN A 72 -5.73 12.29 -17.55
C GLN A 72 -4.35 12.37 -18.19
N GLN A 73 -4.21 13.08 -19.30
CA GLN A 73 -2.89 13.40 -19.83
C GLN A 73 -2.15 14.25 -18.79
N MET A 74 -1.45 13.60 -17.86
CA MET A 74 -0.45 14.25 -17.03
C MET A 74 0.71 14.51 -17.98
N LEU A 75 0.71 15.70 -18.59
CA LEU A 75 1.73 16.14 -19.53
C LEU A 75 3.12 15.80 -18.97
N SER A 76 3.70 14.70 -19.46
CA SER A 76 5.03 14.27 -19.09
C SER A 76 6.00 15.17 -19.83
N TYR A 77 6.52 16.19 -19.16
CA TYR A 77 7.66 16.95 -19.66
C TYR A 77 8.91 16.23 -19.20
N ALA A 78 9.30 15.19 -19.93
CA ALA A 78 10.64 14.66 -19.79
C ALA A 78 11.61 15.77 -20.25
N ILE A 79 12.36 16.33 -19.31
CA ILE A 79 13.55 17.13 -19.61
C ILE A 79 14.69 16.13 -19.64
N ASP A 80 15.41 16.08 -20.76
CA ASP A 80 16.60 15.26 -20.89
C ASP A 80 17.65 15.74 -19.87
N PRO A 81 18.11 14.87 -18.95
CA PRO A 81 18.97 15.28 -17.84
C PRO A 81 20.40 15.65 -18.28
N GLU A 82 20.83 15.29 -19.50
CA GLU A 82 22.16 15.63 -20.03
C GLU A 82 22.14 16.95 -20.82
N THR A 83 21.02 17.26 -21.47
CA THR A 83 20.92 18.38 -22.42
C THR A 83 20.04 19.53 -21.93
N GLY A 84 19.18 19.29 -20.93
CA GLY A 84 18.18 20.26 -20.50
C GLY A 84 17.10 20.54 -21.55
N GLU A 85 17.10 19.79 -22.66
CA GLU A 85 16.13 19.94 -23.73
C GLU A 85 14.87 19.11 -23.46
N ARG A 86 13.75 19.59 -23.99
CA ARG A 86 12.46 18.90 -23.92
C ARG A 86 12.56 17.60 -24.72
N ALA A 87 12.39 16.46 -24.07
CA ALA A 87 12.37 15.15 -24.71
C ALA A 87 11.23 15.07 -25.74
N ALA A 88 11.47 14.30 -26.80
CA ALA A 88 10.50 14.08 -27.86
C ALA A 88 9.19 13.46 -27.34
N GLU A 89 8.06 13.77 -27.98
CA GLU A 89 6.75 13.25 -27.59
C GLU A 89 6.75 11.70 -27.58
N PRO A 90 6.31 11.06 -26.49
CA PRO A 90 6.31 9.60 -26.37
C PRO A 90 5.33 8.94 -27.35
N SER A 91 5.58 7.69 -27.73
CA SER A 91 4.69 6.94 -28.64
C SER A 91 3.32 6.63 -28.01
N GLU A 92 2.27 6.41 -28.81
CA GLU A 92 0.89 6.15 -28.32
C GLU A 92 0.78 5.00 -27.30
N SER A 93 1.63 3.97 -27.40
CA SER A 93 1.67 2.86 -26.44
C SER A 93 2.40 3.21 -25.13
N GLU A 94 3.32 4.15 -25.17
CA GLU A 94 4.01 4.67 -23.97
C GLU A 94 3.09 5.65 -23.21
N VAL A 95 2.32 6.44 -23.95
CA VAL A 95 1.31 7.39 -23.46
C VAL A 95 0.24 6.72 -22.56
N ALA A 96 -0.08 5.43 -22.73
CA ALA A 96 -1.16 4.79 -21.97
C ALA A 96 -0.78 4.37 -20.54
N VAL A 97 0.45 3.90 -20.31
CA VAL A 97 0.96 3.54 -18.96
C VAL A 97 1.57 4.76 -18.26
N LEU A 98 2.09 5.72 -19.02
CA LEU A 98 2.83 6.89 -18.49
C LEU A 98 1.95 8.10 -18.14
N ASN A 99 0.66 8.06 -18.48
CA ASN A 99 -0.30 9.12 -18.13
C ASN A 99 -1.30 8.71 -17.04
N THR A 100 -1.09 7.60 -16.33
CA THR A 100 -1.93 7.36 -15.15
C THR A 100 -1.48 8.27 -14.00
N ASN A 101 -2.47 8.80 -13.28
CA ASN A 101 -2.31 9.43 -11.97
C ASN A 101 -2.56 8.44 -10.83
N TRP A 102 -2.80 7.16 -11.14
CA TRP A 102 -3.01 6.13 -10.13
C TRP A 102 -1.70 5.71 -9.50
N LEU A 103 -1.65 5.76 -8.17
CA LEU A 103 -0.60 5.15 -7.37
C LEU A 103 -0.85 3.65 -7.26
N ILE A 104 -0.01 2.85 -7.90
CA ILE A 104 -0.16 1.40 -8.06
C ILE A 104 0.98 0.68 -7.34
N THR A 105 0.63 -0.32 -6.54
CA THR A 105 1.58 -1.16 -5.79
C THR A 105 1.30 -2.64 -6.00
N ASN A 106 2.36 -3.45 -6.05
CA ASN A 106 2.28 -4.90 -6.16
C ASN A 106 2.20 -5.55 -4.77
N PHE A 107 1.08 -6.19 -4.47
CA PHE A 107 0.88 -7.00 -3.25
C PHE A 107 1.16 -8.49 -3.49
N GLY A 108 1.49 -8.85 -4.72
CA GLY A 108 1.86 -10.20 -5.12
C GLY A 108 3.36 -10.45 -4.99
N SER A 109 3.83 -11.49 -5.67
CA SER A 109 5.27 -11.73 -5.84
C SER A 109 5.69 -11.39 -7.27
N SER A 110 7.00 -11.34 -7.54
CA SER A 110 7.52 -11.15 -8.89
C SER A 110 7.02 -12.20 -9.92
N SER A 111 6.69 -13.41 -9.46
CA SER A 111 6.17 -14.50 -10.33
C SER A 111 4.64 -14.57 -10.39
N LYS A 112 3.95 -13.88 -9.48
CA LYS A 112 2.49 -13.79 -9.41
C LYS A 112 2.13 -12.38 -8.95
N PRO A 113 2.37 -11.38 -9.80
CA PRO A 113 2.13 -10.00 -9.41
C PRO A 113 0.63 -9.77 -9.21
N LYS A 114 0.30 -8.87 -8.30
CA LYS A 114 -1.06 -8.49 -7.98
C LYS A 114 -1.11 -7.01 -7.67
N TYR A 115 -1.45 -6.23 -8.68
CA TYR A 115 -1.41 -4.77 -8.61
C TYR A 115 -2.74 -4.21 -8.10
N TYR A 116 -2.66 -3.19 -7.27
CA TYR A 116 -3.81 -2.47 -6.76
C TYR A 116 -3.57 -0.98 -6.85
N LYS A 117 -4.64 -0.23 -7.17
CA LYS A 117 -4.68 1.21 -7.00
C LYS A 117 -4.78 1.53 -5.50
N LEU A 118 -3.86 2.36 -5.01
CA LEU A 118 -3.87 2.88 -3.65
C LEU A 118 -4.55 4.24 -3.56
N ALA A 119 -4.32 5.10 -4.55
CA ALA A 119 -4.84 6.46 -4.63
C ALA A 119 -4.76 6.99 -6.07
N GLU A 120 -5.42 8.11 -6.33
CA GLU A 120 -5.08 9.01 -7.43
C GLU A 120 -4.26 10.20 -6.89
N ILE A 121 -3.21 10.58 -7.61
CA ILE A 121 -2.30 11.66 -7.25
C ILE A 121 -2.40 12.77 -8.29
N SER A 122 -3.01 13.90 -7.91
CA SER A 122 -3.04 15.08 -8.77
C SER A 122 -1.67 15.75 -8.87
N VAL A 123 -1.41 16.45 -9.98
CA VAL A 123 -0.21 17.30 -10.10
C VAL A 123 -0.35 18.49 -9.15
N PRO A 124 0.62 18.74 -8.25
CA PRO A 124 0.59 19.94 -7.42
C PRO A 124 0.70 21.23 -8.25
N ASP A 125 0.02 22.29 -7.83
CA ASP A 125 0.08 23.59 -8.51
C ASP A 125 1.51 24.14 -8.56
N GLY A 126 1.99 24.52 -9.74
CA GLY A 126 3.35 25.04 -9.94
C GLY A 126 4.43 23.95 -9.98
N PHE A 127 4.04 22.68 -10.10
CA PHE A 127 4.95 21.54 -10.26
C PHE A 127 4.67 20.80 -11.57
N TYR A 128 5.67 20.10 -12.07
CA TYR A 128 5.55 19.16 -13.17
C TYR A 128 6.04 17.77 -12.78
N ARG A 129 5.48 16.75 -13.40
CA ARG A 129 5.92 15.36 -13.21
C ARG A 129 7.11 15.07 -14.11
N ARG A 130 8.22 14.58 -13.53
CA ARG A 130 9.28 13.93 -14.31
C ARG A 130 8.88 12.49 -14.61
N GLN A 131 9.05 12.08 -15.86
CA GLN A 131 8.85 10.69 -16.26
C GLN A 131 10.01 9.85 -15.73
N ASP A 132 9.73 8.84 -14.89
CA ASP A 132 10.74 7.85 -14.55
C ASP A 132 10.87 6.83 -15.69
N THR A 133 12.09 6.53 -16.08
CA THR A 133 12.44 5.60 -17.15
C THR A 133 12.51 4.14 -16.68
N ASN A 134 12.39 3.87 -15.38
CA ASN A 134 12.47 2.52 -14.81
C ASN A 134 11.13 1.75 -14.86
N LYS A 135 10.77 1.22 -16.04
CA LYS A 135 9.60 0.35 -16.27
C LYS A 135 9.71 -1.09 -15.67
N SER A 136 10.51 -1.33 -14.63
CA SER A 136 10.84 -2.71 -14.25
C SER A 136 9.72 -3.46 -13.50
N ASN A 137 8.72 -2.73 -13.00
CA ASN A 137 7.54 -3.21 -12.30
C ASN A 137 6.38 -2.29 -12.71
N GLN A 138 5.16 -2.82 -12.88
CA GLN A 138 3.98 -1.98 -13.22
C GLN A 138 3.50 -1.15 -12.01
N GLU A 139 4.37 -1.00 -11.01
CA GLU A 139 4.19 -0.10 -9.90
C GLU A 139 4.46 1.32 -10.39
N THR A 140 3.84 2.28 -9.72
CA THR A 140 4.02 3.68 -10.07
C THR A 140 4.51 4.43 -8.85
N ASP A 141 5.41 5.35 -9.08
CA ASP A 141 5.72 6.44 -8.19
C ASP A 141 5.65 7.76 -8.96
N PHE A 142 5.64 8.85 -8.19
CA PHE A 142 5.49 10.19 -8.74
C PHE A 142 6.53 11.11 -8.15
N TRP A 143 7.43 11.59 -8.99
CA TRP A 143 8.36 12.67 -8.68
C TRP A 143 7.86 13.96 -9.31
N PHE A 144 7.57 14.95 -8.48
CA PHE A 144 7.17 16.28 -8.91
C PHE A 144 8.23 17.30 -8.55
N TYR A 145 8.59 18.13 -9.53
CA TYR A 145 9.59 19.19 -9.41
C TYR A 145 8.92 20.54 -9.65
N PRO A 146 9.37 21.63 -9.00
CA PRO A 146 8.82 22.96 -9.23
C PRO A 146 9.06 23.38 -10.70
N GLU A 147 8.08 24.05 -11.30
CA GLU A 147 8.21 24.60 -12.66
C GLU A 147 9.28 25.70 -12.76
N ASP A 148 9.52 26.39 -11.63
CA ASP A 148 10.58 27.38 -11.47
C ASP A 148 11.47 27.02 -10.28
N GLU A 149 12.59 26.35 -10.57
CA GLU A 149 13.59 25.95 -9.58
C GLU A 149 14.22 27.14 -8.85
N SER A 150 14.16 28.37 -9.39
CA SER A 150 14.76 29.55 -8.77
C SER A 150 13.90 30.17 -7.67
N THR A 151 12.61 29.84 -7.62
CA THR A 151 11.65 30.35 -6.64
C THR A 151 10.96 29.25 -5.83
N GLY A 152 11.15 27.98 -6.21
CA GLY A 152 10.60 26.83 -5.51
C GLY A 152 11.12 26.71 -4.08
N THR A 153 10.20 26.69 -3.10
CA THR A 153 10.52 26.44 -1.68
C THR A 153 10.96 25.00 -1.44
N VAL A 154 10.55 24.06 -2.30
CA VAL A 154 10.83 22.62 -2.20
C VAL A 154 11.48 22.17 -3.51
N ASN A 155 12.55 21.38 -3.45
CA ASN A 155 13.24 20.88 -4.64
C ASN A 155 12.44 19.80 -5.36
N PHE A 156 11.78 18.91 -4.60
CA PHE A 156 10.83 17.96 -5.14
C PHE A 156 9.90 17.40 -4.06
N VAL A 157 8.74 16.89 -4.50
CA VAL A 157 7.87 16.01 -3.72
C VAL A 157 7.74 14.66 -4.42
N TYR A 158 7.75 13.61 -3.64
CA TYR A 158 7.66 12.24 -4.10
C TYR A 158 6.52 11.48 -3.44
N PHE A 159 5.78 10.71 -4.24
CA PHE A 159 4.73 9.81 -3.78
C PHE A 159 5.02 8.38 -4.20
N SER A 160 4.87 7.45 -3.27
CA SER A 160 4.94 6.01 -3.54
C SER A 160 3.99 5.20 -2.68
N GLY A 161 3.81 3.93 -3.03
CA GLY A 161 3.05 2.98 -2.25
C GLY A 161 3.94 1.91 -1.64
N SER A 162 3.56 1.44 -0.45
CA SER A 162 4.20 0.31 0.23
C SER A 162 3.15 -0.67 0.76
N THR A 163 3.50 -1.95 0.79
CA THR A 163 2.67 -3.01 1.39
C THR A 163 2.87 -3.15 2.90
N GLU A 164 3.80 -2.39 3.47
CA GLU A 164 4.00 -2.31 4.91
C GLU A 164 2.91 -1.47 5.58
N LYS A 165 2.73 -1.65 6.90
CA LYS A 165 1.71 -0.94 7.66
C LYS A 165 2.14 0.48 7.98
N TYR A 166 1.24 1.43 7.78
CA TYR A 166 1.53 2.86 7.85
C TYR A 166 1.96 3.37 9.25
N HIS A 167 1.64 2.63 10.31
CA HIS A 167 2.05 2.95 11.69
C HIS A 167 3.34 2.25 12.14
N GLU A 168 3.82 1.26 11.38
CA GLU A 168 5.07 0.53 11.66
C GLU A 168 6.24 1.16 10.87
N ILE A 169 6.03 1.42 9.58
CA ILE A 169 7.06 1.93 8.65
C ILE A 169 7.82 3.18 9.10
N PRO A 170 7.21 4.21 9.75
CA PRO A 170 7.94 5.44 10.07
C PRO A 170 9.05 5.23 11.11
N ASN A 171 8.86 4.28 12.03
CA ASN A 171 9.88 3.95 13.04
C ASN A 171 11.07 3.22 12.39
N ASP A 172 10.79 2.32 11.45
CA ASP A 172 11.83 1.56 10.76
C ASP A 172 12.64 2.48 9.81
N THR A 173 11.98 3.37 9.08
CA THR A 173 12.64 4.29 8.14
C THR A 173 13.42 5.39 8.85
N SER A 174 12.89 6.00 9.92
CA SER A 174 13.61 7.01 10.70
C SER A 174 14.86 6.43 11.36
N ALA A 175 14.77 5.22 11.92
CA ALA A 175 15.92 4.51 12.48
C ALA A 175 16.98 4.19 11.42
N MET A 176 16.54 3.78 10.22
CA MET A 176 17.44 3.55 9.08
C MET A 176 18.17 4.84 8.68
N VAL A 177 17.45 5.96 8.52
CA VAL A 177 18.05 7.25 8.16
C VAL A 177 19.12 7.68 9.17
N SER A 178 18.83 7.58 10.47
CA SER A 178 19.80 7.91 11.52
C SER A 178 21.04 6.99 11.49
N ALA A 179 20.88 5.73 11.11
CA ALA A 179 22.00 4.77 11.04
C ALA A 179 22.90 4.97 9.82
N TYR A 180 22.36 5.46 8.69
CA TYR A 180 23.11 5.62 7.44
C TYR A 180 23.82 6.96 7.31
N ASN A 181 23.42 7.97 8.07
CA ASN A 181 23.95 9.31 7.91
C ASN A 181 24.39 9.92 9.26
N GLU A 182 25.69 9.92 9.50
CA GLU A 182 26.29 10.35 10.78
C GLU A 182 26.01 11.83 11.11
N SER A 183 25.74 12.67 10.11
CA SER A 183 25.41 14.09 10.27
C SER A 183 23.91 14.36 10.39
N CYS A 184 23.09 13.31 10.41
CA CYS A 184 21.65 13.44 10.33
C CYS A 184 21.01 13.71 11.69
N GLU A 185 20.26 14.81 11.77
CA GLU A 185 19.41 15.13 12.89
C GLU A 185 17.97 14.72 12.56
N VAL A 186 17.50 13.64 13.16
CA VAL A 186 16.15 13.09 12.92
C VAL A 186 15.24 13.49 14.08
N SER A 187 14.03 13.94 13.77
CA SER A 187 12.98 14.21 14.77
C SER A 187 12.47 12.91 15.39
N GLU A 188 11.64 13.02 16.43
CA GLU A 188 10.76 11.89 16.78
C GLU A 188 9.71 11.65 15.69
N VAL A 189 9.05 10.50 15.76
CA VAL A 189 7.88 10.20 14.92
C VAL A 189 6.65 10.82 15.55
N PHE A 190 6.01 11.71 14.82
CA PHE A 190 4.76 12.34 15.19
C PHE A 190 3.56 11.58 14.62
N ASN A 191 2.40 11.77 15.26
CA ASN A 191 1.10 11.34 14.77
C ASN A 191 0.15 12.55 14.84
N GLY A 192 -0.44 12.89 13.70
CA GLY A 192 -1.38 13.98 13.60
C GLY A 192 -1.98 14.11 12.20
N PRO A 193 -3.00 14.96 12.04
CA PRO A 193 -3.62 15.18 10.75
C PRO A 193 -2.70 16.01 9.84
N ILE A 194 -2.55 15.61 8.58
CA ILE A 194 -1.91 16.39 7.50
C ILE A 194 -2.89 16.44 6.33
N GLY A 195 -3.23 17.64 5.87
CA GLY A 195 -4.22 17.81 4.79
C GLY A 195 -5.58 17.15 5.08
N GLY A 196 -5.98 17.14 6.37
CA GLY A 196 -7.21 16.52 6.86
C GLY A 196 -7.20 14.99 6.92
N LYS A 197 -6.04 14.34 6.71
CA LYS A 197 -5.88 12.89 6.76
C LYS A 197 -5.00 12.51 7.96
N ASP A 198 -5.37 11.46 8.68
CA ASP A 198 -4.52 10.91 9.73
C ASP A 198 -3.20 10.42 9.14
N ALA A 199 -2.09 10.86 9.73
CA ALA A 199 -0.76 10.56 9.23
C ALA A 199 0.22 10.31 10.38
N TYR A 200 1.23 9.50 10.07
CA TYR A 200 2.48 9.49 10.81
C TYR A 200 3.52 10.25 10.01
N TYR A 201 4.38 11.01 10.67
CA TYR A 201 5.43 11.74 9.99
C TYR A 201 6.65 11.95 10.87
N TYR A 202 7.79 12.16 10.23
CA TYR A 202 9.00 12.67 10.85
C TYR A 202 9.75 13.53 9.83
N TYR A 203 10.69 14.31 10.29
CA TYR A 203 11.59 15.05 9.42
C TYR A 203 13.02 14.90 9.89
N TYR A 204 13.94 15.15 8.97
CA TYR A 204 15.35 15.17 9.29
C TYR A 204 16.08 16.23 8.48
N SER A 205 17.19 16.71 9.02
CA SER A 205 18.21 17.48 8.32
C SER A 205 19.50 16.68 8.25
N ALA A 206 20.24 16.81 7.17
CA ALA A 206 21.53 16.17 6.99
C ALA A 206 22.45 17.02 6.13
N SER A 207 23.76 16.81 6.28
CA SER A 207 24.78 17.38 5.41
C SER A 207 25.69 16.27 4.87
N ASN A 208 25.88 16.22 3.56
CA ASN A 208 26.77 15.25 2.92
C ASN A 208 27.95 15.97 2.27
N THR A 209 29.16 15.52 2.57
CA THR A 209 30.36 16.01 1.89
C THR A 209 30.67 15.11 0.71
N ASN A 210 30.62 15.65 -0.51
CA ASN A 210 31.09 14.96 -1.70
C ASN A 210 32.59 14.67 -1.55
N GLN A 211 32.97 13.39 -1.51
CA GLN A 211 34.34 12.98 -1.25
C GLN A 211 35.33 13.35 -2.37
N GLU A 212 34.84 13.57 -3.59
CA GLU A 212 35.66 13.93 -4.75
C GLU A 212 35.90 15.44 -4.84
N THR A 213 34.86 16.24 -4.60
CA THR A 213 34.92 17.71 -4.77
C THR A 213 35.14 18.46 -3.46
N GLY A 214 34.89 17.82 -2.32
CA GLY A 214 34.89 18.45 -0.99
C GLY A 214 33.72 19.39 -0.74
N VAL A 215 32.78 19.51 -1.69
CA VAL A 215 31.57 20.33 -1.56
C VAL A 215 30.64 19.69 -0.54
N VAL A 216 30.10 20.51 0.36
CA VAL A 216 29.09 20.09 1.34
C VAL A 216 27.71 20.47 0.80
N GLU A 217 26.82 19.49 0.75
CA GLU A 217 25.42 19.68 0.37
C GLU A 217 24.55 19.46 1.60
N TYR A 218 23.65 20.42 1.86
CA TYR A 218 22.70 20.37 2.96
C TYR A 218 21.35 19.94 2.41
N SER A 219 20.64 19.11 3.16
CA SER A 219 19.30 18.63 2.81
C SER A 219 18.43 18.53 4.04
N GLN A 220 17.14 18.79 3.87
CA GLN A 220 16.11 18.51 4.86
C GLN A 220 14.95 17.80 4.16
N SER A 221 14.39 16.80 4.81
CA SER A 221 13.29 16.00 4.27
C SER A 221 12.20 15.84 5.30
N PHE A 222 10.95 15.96 4.86
CA PHE A 222 9.76 15.65 5.63
C PHE A 222 9.12 14.40 5.02
N ASN A 223 8.94 13.37 5.84
CA ASN A 223 8.49 12.04 5.44
C ASN A 223 7.16 11.76 6.12
N CYS A 224 6.13 11.50 5.32
CA CYS A 224 4.76 11.40 5.76
C CYS A 224 4.11 10.12 5.22
N TYR A 225 3.31 9.47 6.06
CA TYR A 225 2.77 8.15 5.83
C TYR A 225 1.26 8.17 6.10
N PHE A 226 0.49 7.96 5.05
CA PHE A 226 -0.97 7.88 5.11
C PHE A 226 -1.43 6.43 4.99
N GLN A 227 -2.54 6.11 5.65
CA GLN A 227 -3.17 4.81 5.48
C GLN A 227 -3.76 4.68 4.06
N GLY A 228 -3.29 3.69 3.32
CA GLY A 228 -3.87 3.28 2.05
C GLY A 228 -4.88 2.13 2.24
N PRO A 229 -5.58 1.74 1.16
CA PRO A 229 -6.49 0.60 1.21
C PRO A 229 -5.73 -0.70 1.51
N ARG A 230 -6.42 -1.70 2.09
CA ARG A 230 -5.85 -3.03 2.39
C ARG A 230 -4.64 -2.99 3.35
N ASP A 231 -4.67 -2.09 4.33
CA ASP A 231 -3.62 -1.90 5.35
C ASP A 231 -2.25 -1.56 4.74
N SER A 232 -2.26 -0.93 3.56
CA SER A 232 -1.07 -0.46 2.88
C SER A 232 -0.69 0.95 3.33
N THR A 233 0.44 1.43 2.83
CA THR A 233 0.91 2.79 3.10
C THR A 233 1.05 3.57 1.81
N ILE A 234 0.61 4.83 1.85
CA ILE A 234 0.99 5.85 0.88
C ILE A 234 2.08 6.69 1.54
N VAL A 235 3.24 6.72 0.90
CA VAL A 235 4.39 7.51 1.32
C VAL A 235 4.38 8.81 0.54
N MET A 236 4.48 9.93 1.25
CA MET A 236 4.74 11.24 0.70
C MET A 236 6.03 11.76 1.34
N LEU A 237 7.00 12.15 0.54
CA LEU A 237 8.17 12.85 1.04
C LEU A 237 8.39 14.13 0.26
N LEU A 238 8.82 15.18 0.93
CA LEU A 238 9.30 16.41 0.31
C LEU A 238 10.74 16.65 0.73
N THR A 239 11.50 17.27 -0.15
CA THR A 239 12.93 17.54 0.10
C THR A 239 13.27 18.96 -0.29
N VAL A 240 14.05 19.58 0.59
CA VAL A 240 14.81 20.81 0.35
C VAL A 240 16.30 20.49 0.41
N SER A 241 17.08 21.12 -0.46
CA SER A 241 18.51 20.93 -0.57
C SER A 241 19.21 22.17 -1.13
N GLY A 242 20.42 22.44 -0.67
CA GLY A 242 21.25 23.53 -1.16
C GLY A 242 22.69 23.50 -0.62
N ASP A 243 23.38 24.62 -0.78
CA ASP A 243 24.80 24.78 -0.45
C ASP A 243 25.05 25.32 0.97
N SER A 244 23.98 25.59 1.74
CA SER A 244 24.05 26.08 3.11
C SER A 244 22.83 25.66 3.95
N GLU A 245 22.95 25.74 5.28
CA GLU A 245 21.86 25.44 6.23
C GLU A 245 20.70 26.44 6.17
N ASP A 246 20.88 27.60 5.52
CA ASP A 246 19.83 28.62 5.36
C ASP A 246 18.63 28.13 4.53
N ILE A 247 18.76 26.96 3.87
CA ILE A 247 17.68 26.28 3.15
C ILE A 247 16.69 25.56 4.07
N TYR A 248 17.03 25.35 5.34
CA TYR A 248 16.17 24.62 6.26
C TYR A 248 14.92 25.42 6.59
N LEU A 249 13.77 24.78 6.35
CA LEU A 249 12.47 25.30 6.69
C LEU A 249 12.20 25.04 8.18
N SER A 250 11.45 25.95 8.80
CA SER A 250 10.88 25.72 10.12
C SER A 250 9.86 24.57 10.08
N GLU A 251 9.56 23.99 11.25
CA GLU A 251 8.54 22.94 11.36
C GLU A 251 7.17 23.41 10.84
N GLU A 252 6.78 24.65 11.14
CA GLU A 252 5.54 25.25 10.66
C GLU A 252 5.50 25.33 9.12
N GLU A 253 6.60 25.72 8.49
CA GLU A 253 6.72 25.78 7.04
C GLU A 253 6.71 24.38 6.40
N LEU A 254 7.40 23.40 6.99
CA LEU A 254 7.36 22.01 6.53
C LEU A 254 5.94 21.45 6.56
N LEU A 255 5.22 21.67 7.66
CA LEU A 255 3.84 21.23 7.82
C LEU A 255 2.93 21.92 6.79
N ALA A 256 3.08 23.23 6.58
CA ALA A 256 2.30 23.96 5.59
C ALA A 256 2.53 23.43 4.15
N GLN A 257 3.78 23.11 3.79
CA GLN A 257 4.09 22.47 2.51
C GLN A 257 3.48 21.06 2.43
N ALA A 258 3.61 20.26 3.49
CA ALA A 258 3.04 18.92 3.55
C ALA A 258 1.50 18.93 3.38
N GLU A 259 0.80 19.92 3.93
CA GLU A 259 -0.66 20.06 3.76
C GLU A 259 -1.06 20.28 2.29
N ILE A 260 -0.30 21.12 1.57
CA ILE A 260 -0.53 21.39 0.14
C ILE A 260 -0.41 20.09 -0.66
N PHE A 261 0.67 19.33 -0.44
CA PHE A 261 0.91 18.10 -1.19
C PHE A 261 -0.02 16.95 -0.77
N ALA A 262 -0.40 16.87 0.51
CA ALA A 262 -1.36 15.87 0.99
C ALA A 262 -2.78 16.07 0.42
N ALA A 263 -3.12 17.29 -0.02
CA ALA A 263 -4.36 17.57 -0.74
C ALA A 263 -4.40 16.94 -2.14
N CYS A 264 -3.24 16.60 -2.71
CA CYS A 264 -3.14 15.93 -4.01
C CYS A 264 -3.45 14.43 -3.95
N ILE A 265 -3.53 13.85 -2.74
CA ILE A 265 -3.87 12.43 -2.53
C ILE A 265 -5.38 12.28 -2.49
N HIS A 266 -5.92 11.54 -3.47
CA HIS A 266 -7.33 11.19 -3.57
C HIS A 266 -7.49 9.68 -3.35
N LEU A 267 -8.02 9.31 -2.20
CA LEU A 267 -8.41 7.93 -1.91
C LEU A 267 -9.76 7.64 -2.56
N ASP A 268 -9.92 6.45 -3.14
CA ASP A 268 -11.24 6.00 -3.55
C ASP A 268 -12.13 5.87 -2.30
N GLU A 269 -13.39 6.31 -2.40
CA GLU A 269 -14.37 6.04 -1.34
C GLU A 269 -14.50 4.52 -1.18
N GLU A 270 -14.40 3.99 0.04
CA GLU A 270 -14.55 2.55 0.30
C GLU A 270 -15.87 2.05 -0.30
N ALA A 271 -15.79 1.11 -1.26
CA ALA A 271 -16.93 0.45 -1.88
C ALA A 271 -17.55 -0.63 -0.98
#